data_AF-A0A9D1CHX3-F1
#
_entry.id   AF-A0A9D1CHX3-F1
#
_cell.length_a   1.000
_cell.length_b   1.000
_cell.length_c   1.000
_cell.angle_alpha   90.00
_cell.angle_beta   90.00
_cell.angle_gamma   90.00
#
_symmetry.space_group_name_H-M   'P 1'
#
loop_
_entity.id
_entity.type
_entity.pdbx_description
1 polymer ?
#
loop_
_entity_poly.entity_id
_entity_poly.type
_entity_poly.pdbx_seq_one_letter_code
_entity_poly.pdbx_strand_id
1 'polypeptide(L)'
;MDMNKFTQRAQEAIAESQNIALRYRHQQLEGEHLHAALCAQQDGLIPRLLTLMEVDVPAYTAELERELEKLPSVSGGSQLYASRRFGELLAQAQENTRQFADEYAGVEHLYLALLGERGTPSARLMARHGVTREKFLAALSQVRSKQRVTSQNPEETYEALKRFGTDLVEQARSGKLDPIIGRDAEIRRVINILCRKTKNNPVLIGEPGVGKTAVAEGLAQRILKGDVPDNLRDKTIFSLDMG
;
A
#
# COMPACT_ATOMS: atom_id res chain seq x y z
N MET A 1 12.84 11.75 18.37
CA MET A 1 12.15 10.84 17.44
C MET A 1 12.57 11.23 16.04
N ASP A 2 13.03 10.29 15.23
CA ASP A 2 13.55 10.57 13.89
C ASP A 2 12.45 10.32 12.85
N MET A 3 11.93 11.40 12.24
CA MET A 3 10.85 11.33 11.25
C MET A 3 11.29 10.64 9.96
N ASN A 4 12.60 10.63 9.67
CA ASN A 4 13.15 9.98 8.47
C ASN A 4 13.03 8.45 8.50
N LYS A 5 12.68 7.87 9.65
CA LYS A 5 12.41 6.43 9.81
C LYS A 5 10.98 6.04 9.44
N PHE A 6 10.15 6.98 9.01
CA PHE A 6 8.78 6.71 8.56
C PHE A 6 8.68 6.84 7.05
N THR A 7 7.82 6.02 6.43
CA THR A 7 7.45 6.18 5.01
C THR A 7 6.75 7.52 4.78
N GLN A 8 6.70 8.01 3.54
CA GLN A 8 6.04 9.28 3.23
C GLN A 8 4.56 9.28 3.65
N ARG A 9 3.80 8.22 3.35
CA ARG A 9 2.39 8.10 3.75
C ARG A 9 2.21 8.10 5.28
N ALA A 10 3.16 7.50 6.02
CA ALA A 10 3.16 7.55 7.48
C ALA A 10 3.44 8.97 8.00
N GLN A 11 4.38 9.69 7.38
CA GLN A 11 4.66 11.09 7.72
C GLN A 11 3.45 11.99 7.42
N GLU A 12 2.79 11.78 6.28
CA GLU A 12 1.54 12.46 5.91
C GLU A 12 0.42 12.18 6.94
N ALA A 13 0.26 10.93 7.39
CA ALA A 13 -0.71 10.60 8.45
C ALA A 13 -0.38 11.29 9.79
N ILE A 14 0.91 11.36 10.15
CA ILE A 14 1.34 12.06 11.38
C ILE A 14 1.08 13.56 11.26
N ALA A 15 1.40 14.18 10.12
CA ALA A 15 1.09 15.59 9.87
C ALA A 15 -0.42 15.84 9.90
N GLU A 16 -1.20 14.98 9.26
CA GLU A 16 -2.65 15.10 9.22
C GLU A 16 -3.28 14.91 10.61
N SER A 17 -2.71 14.07 11.46
CA SER A 17 -3.15 13.95 12.86
C SER A 17 -3.04 15.27 13.62
N GLN A 18 -2.00 16.08 13.34
CA GLN A 18 -1.85 17.42 13.93
C GLN A 18 -2.94 18.35 13.40
N ASN A 19 -3.22 18.32 12.10
CA ASN A 19 -4.30 19.10 11.50
C ASN A 19 -5.66 18.74 12.10
N ILE A 20 -5.94 17.45 12.33
CA ILE A 20 -7.18 17.00 12.98
C ILE A 20 -7.25 17.57 14.40
N ALA A 21 -6.19 17.44 15.21
CA ALA A 21 -6.18 18.00 16.56
C ALA A 21 -6.46 19.51 16.60
N LEU A 22 -5.87 20.26 15.66
CA LEU A 22 -6.12 21.70 15.50
C LEU A 22 -7.56 22.01 15.09
N ARG A 23 -8.13 21.24 14.14
CA ARG A 23 -9.53 21.41 13.69
C ARG A 23 -10.53 21.22 14.83
N TYR A 24 -10.30 20.23 15.69
CA TYR A 24 -11.13 19.99 16.87
C TYR A 24 -10.77 20.87 18.08
N ARG A 25 -9.75 21.74 17.96
CA ARG A 25 -9.23 22.60 19.05
C ARG A 25 -8.78 21.82 20.28
N HIS A 26 -8.17 20.66 20.05
CA HIS A 26 -7.54 19.87 21.11
C HIS A 26 -6.14 20.41 21.41
N GLN A 27 -5.81 20.60 22.68
CA GLN A 27 -4.49 21.10 23.10
C GLN A 27 -3.41 20.01 23.08
N GLN A 28 -3.83 18.74 23.10
CA GLN A 28 -2.95 17.58 23.08
C GLN A 28 -3.21 16.72 21.85
N LEU A 29 -2.13 16.35 21.16
CA LEU A 29 -2.15 15.38 20.10
C LEU A 29 -2.13 13.97 20.71
N GLU A 30 -3.30 13.34 20.68
CA GLU A 30 -3.57 11.96 21.12
C GLU A 30 -3.57 10.95 19.97
N GLY A 31 -3.51 9.66 20.30
CA GLY A 31 -3.57 8.55 19.35
C GLY A 31 -4.85 8.49 18.50
N GLU A 32 -5.97 9.00 19.01
CA GLU A 32 -7.24 9.07 18.26
C GLU A 32 -7.11 9.93 16.99
N HIS A 33 -6.29 10.99 17.02
CA HIS A 33 -6.05 11.82 15.84
C HIS A 33 -5.25 11.07 14.78
N LEU A 34 -4.26 10.29 15.22
CA LEU A 34 -3.49 9.43 14.32
C LEU A 34 -4.39 8.37 13.71
N HIS A 35 -5.25 7.76 14.52
CA HIS A 35 -6.21 6.77 14.09
C HIS A 35 -7.15 7.34 13.01
N ALA A 36 -7.68 8.54 13.23
CA ALA A 36 -8.54 9.21 12.26
C ALA A 36 -7.79 9.57 10.98
N ALA A 37 -6.56 10.11 11.10
CA ALA A 37 -5.72 10.43 9.94
C ALA A 37 -5.44 9.20 9.08
N LEU A 38 -5.09 8.06 9.69
CA LEU A 38 -4.85 6.80 9.00
C LEU A 38 -6.10 6.28 8.26
N CYS A 39 -7.28 6.43 8.86
CA CYS A 39 -8.54 6.00 8.23
C CYS A 39 -9.05 6.97 7.16
N ALA A 40 -8.62 8.24 7.18
CA ALA A 40 -9.03 9.26 6.22
C ALA A 40 -8.17 9.32 4.96
N GLN A 41 -7.05 8.58 4.91
CA GLN A 41 -6.17 8.55 3.74
C GLN A 41 -6.90 7.97 2.51
N GLN A 42 -7.09 8.81 1.49
CA GLN A 42 -7.65 8.39 0.21
C GLN A 42 -6.75 7.34 -0.44
N ASP A 43 -7.38 6.27 -0.94
CA ASP A 43 -6.70 5.09 -1.48
C ASP A 43 -5.65 4.47 -0.53
N GLY A 44 -5.75 4.77 0.77
CA GLY A 44 -4.80 4.33 1.78
C GLY A 44 -4.89 2.84 2.11
N LEU A 45 -3.79 2.30 2.62
CA LEU A 45 -3.71 0.90 3.06
C LEU A 45 -4.72 0.58 4.17
N ILE A 46 -4.87 1.46 5.18
CA ILE A 46 -5.71 1.18 6.35
C ILE A 46 -7.20 1.04 6.00
N PRO A 47 -7.84 1.95 5.25
CA PRO A 47 -9.22 1.76 4.77
C PRO A 47 -9.41 0.45 4.01
N ARG A 48 -8.45 0.09 3.14
CA ARG A 48 -8.50 -1.17 2.38
C ARG A 48 -8.43 -2.40 3.29
N LEU A 49 -7.59 -2.36 4.33
CA LEU A 49 -7.50 -3.45 5.32
C LEU A 49 -8.77 -3.56 6.15
N LEU A 50 -9.37 -2.45 6.56
CA LEU A 50 -10.66 -2.44 7.26
C LEU A 50 -11.76 -3.10 6.41
N THR A 51 -11.85 -2.77 5.13
CA THR A 51 -12.79 -3.42 4.20
C THR A 51 -12.55 -4.93 4.09
N LEU A 52 -11.29 -5.39 4.02
CA LEU A 52 -10.95 -6.81 3.99
C LEU A 52 -11.28 -7.55 5.30
N MET A 53 -11.34 -6.83 6.42
CA MET A 53 -11.79 -7.36 7.71
C MET A 53 -13.31 -7.29 7.89
N GLU A 54 -14.05 -6.96 6.82
CA GLU A 54 -15.51 -6.83 6.78
C GLU A 54 -16.04 -5.70 7.68
N VAL A 55 -15.25 -4.64 7.87
CA VAL A 55 -15.66 -3.43 8.61
C VAL A 55 -16.32 -2.45 7.66
N ASP A 56 -17.47 -1.91 8.05
CA ASP A 56 -18.10 -0.76 7.40
C ASP A 56 -17.25 0.50 7.68
N VAL A 57 -16.35 0.83 6.76
CA VAL A 57 -15.39 1.94 6.92
C VAL A 57 -16.11 3.28 7.14
N PRO A 58 -17.13 3.69 6.36
CA PRO A 58 -17.90 4.90 6.64
C PRO A 58 -18.49 4.95 8.06
N ALA A 59 -19.10 3.86 8.53
CA ALA A 59 -19.66 3.81 9.88
C ALA A 59 -18.57 3.87 10.95
N TYR A 60 -17.46 3.17 10.72
CA TYR A 60 -16.29 3.15 11.58
C TYR A 60 -15.67 4.55 11.76
N THR A 61 -15.44 5.26 10.65
CA THR A 61 -14.86 6.62 10.67
C THR A 61 -15.80 7.61 11.34
N ALA A 62 -17.11 7.54 11.07
CA ALA A 62 -18.09 8.41 11.72
C ALA A 62 -18.14 8.20 13.24
N GLU A 63 -17.99 6.96 13.72
CA GLU A 63 -17.93 6.69 15.16
C GLU A 63 -16.61 7.14 15.78
N LEU A 64 -15.48 7.03 15.06
CA LEU A 64 -14.20 7.58 15.49
C LEU A 64 -14.24 9.10 15.63
N GLU A 65 -14.88 9.80 14.70
CA GLU A 65 -15.12 11.25 14.77
C GLU A 65 -15.91 11.63 16.03
N ARG A 66 -16.96 10.85 16.38
CA ARG A 66 -17.70 11.06 17.64
C ARG A 66 -16.85 10.83 18.89
N GLU A 67 -15.85 9.94 18.85
CA GLU A 67 -14.91 9.79 19.97
C GLU A 67 -13.96 10.99 20.07
N LEU A 68 -13.55 11.58 18.95
CA LEU A 68 -12.78 12.82 18.91
C LEU A 68 -13.57 14.00 19.48
N GLU A 69 -14.86 14.14 19.14
CA GLU A 69 -15.73 15.20 19.67
C GLU A 69 -15.89 15.18 21.19
N LYS A 70 -15.67 14.02 21.83
CA LYS A 70 -15.74 13.88 23.30
C LYS A 70 -14.47 14.36 24.01
N LEU A 71 -13.38 14.57 23.28
CA LEU A 71 -12.13 15.03 23.88
C LEU A 71 -12.25 16.51 24.32
N PRO A 72 -11.54 16.93 25.39
CA PRO A 72 -11.60 18.31 25.84
C PRO A 72 -11.03 19.29 24.80
N SER A 73 -11.84 20.27 24.40
CA SER A 73 -11.42 21.39 23.55
C SER A 73 -11.04 22.62 24.37
N VAL A 74 -9.98 23.33 23.98
CA VAL A 74 -9.52 24.55 24.66
C VAL A 74 -9.63 25.76 23.71
N SER A 75 -10.20 26.85 24.22
CA SER A 75 -10.24 28.14 23.51
C SER A 75 -9.07 29.02 23.98
N GLY A 76 -8.25 29.51 23.04
CA GLY A 76 -7.21 30.51 23.31
C GLY A 76 -5.79 29.96 23.59
N GLY A 77 -5.59 28.64 23.57
CA GLY A 77 -4.26 28.03 23.59
C GLY A 77 -3.67 27.95 22.18
N SER A 78 -2.46 28.47 21.96
CA SER A 78 -1.84 28.52 20.62
C SER A 78 -0.92 27.34 20.30
N GLN A 79 -0.51 26.55 21.30
CA GLN A 79 0.46 25.47 21.12
C GLN A 79 -0.17 24.09 21.32
N LEU A 80 -0.04 23.26 20.28
CA LEU A 80 -0.36 21.84 20.28
C LEU A 80 0.82 21.06 20.82
N TYR A 81 0.59 20.19 21.81
CA TYR A 81 1.63 19.35 22.39
C TYR A 81 1.37 17.87 22.08
N ALA A 82 2.42 17.13 21.69
CA ALA A 82 2.33 15.67 21.61
C ALA A 82 2.13 15.06 22.99
N SER A 83 1.09 14.25 23.17
CA SER A 83 0.91 13.52 24.42
C SER A 83 2.02 12.48 24.58
N ARG A 84 2.34 12.11 25.82
CA ARG A 84 3.30 11.02 26.09
C ARG A 84 2.87 9.74 25.39
N ARG A 85 1.56 9.47 25.40
CA ARG A 85 0.94 8.31 24.75
C ARG A 85 1.15 8.31 23.24
N PHE A 86 0.99 9.45 22.59
CA PHE A 86 1.29 9.61 21.17
C PHE A 86 2.77 9.36 20.86
N GLY A 87 3.68 9.86 21.72
CA GLY A 87 5.11 9.57 21.60
C GLY A 87 5.43 8.07 21.69
N GLU A 88 4.78 7.36 22.62
CA GLU A 88 4.91 5.91 22.81
C GLU A 88 4.36 5.12 21.61
N LEU A 89 3.25 5.54 21.01
CA LEU A 89 2.69 4.94 19.79
C LEU A 89 3.69 4.97 18.62
N LEU A 90 4.31 6.12 18.39
CA LEU A 90 5.30 6.27 17.31
C LEU A 90 6.57 5.46 17.58
N ALA A 91 7.02 5.38 18.83
CA ALA A 91 8.15 4.51 19.21
C ALA A 91 7.81 3.02 19.00
N GLN A 92 6.60 2.60 19.37
CA GLN A 92 6.13 1.23 19.19
C GLN A 92 5.98 0.87 17.70
N ALA A 93 5.55 1.81 16.86
CA ALA A 93 5.50 1.63 15.42
C ALA A 93 6.89 1.37 14.82
N GLN A 94 7.92 2.07 15.32
CA GLN A 94 9.31 1.81 14.92
C GLN A 94 9.82 0.45 15.40
N GLU A 95 9.41 -0.01 16.58
CA GLU A 95 9.77 -1.35 17.05
C GLU A 95 9.09 -2.45 16.21
N ASN A 96 7.85 -2.20 15.76
CA ASN A 96 7.11 -3.13 14.93
C ASN A 96 7.83 -3.44 13.60
N THR A 97 8.62 -2.51 13.03
CA THR A 97 9.33 -2.74 11.75
C THR A 97 10.27 -3.94 11.80
N ARG A 98 10.87 -4.21 12.97
CA ARG A 98 11.75 -5.37 13.17
C ARG A 98 11.03 -6.69 12.99
N GLN A 99 9.75 -6.76 13.38
CA GLN A 99 8.92 -7.97 13.21
C GLN A 99 8.66 -8.27 11.74
N PHE A 100 8.63 -7.22 10.91
CA PHE A 100 8.36 -7.32 9.49
C PHE A 100 9.62 -7.30 8.61
N ALA A 101 10.80 -7.12 9.23
CA ALA A 101 12.08 -6.89 8.56
C ALA A 101 12.03 -5.71 7.56
N ASP A 102 11.31 -4.66 7.94
CA ASP A 102 11.16 -3.43 7.17
C ASP A 102 12.13 -2.35 7.67
N GLU A 103 12.65 -1.54 6.75
CA GLU A 103 13.63 -0.48 7.08
C GLU A 103 12.95 0.81 7.56
N TYR A 104 11.71 1.04 7.13
CA TYR A 104 10.90 2.22 7.45
C TYR A 104 9.56 1.83 8.06
N ALA A 105 9.09 2.61 9.03
CA ALA A 105 7.77 2.47 9.62
C ALA A 105 6.68 3.04 8.68
N GLY A 106 5.90 2.13 8.13
CA GLY A 106 4.70 2.40 7.34
C GLY A 106 3.43 2.69 8.17
N VAL A 107 2.33 2.95 7.47
CA VAL A 107 1.00 3.20 8.06
C VAL A 107 0.45 1.98 8.79
N GLU A 108 0.79 0.77 8.34
CA GLU A 108 0.47 -0.50 9.00
C GLU A 108 1.17 -0.65 10.35
N HIS A 109 2.39 -0.13 10.48
CA HIS A 109 3.16 -0.19 11.72
C HIS A 109 2.56 0.74 12.78
N LEU A 110 2.11 1.92 12.35
CA LEU A 110 1.37 2.88 13.18
C LEU A 110 0.03 2.30 13.62
N TYR A 111 -0.72 1.69 12.72
CA TYR A 111 -2.01 1.07 13.03
C TYR A 111 -1.85 -0.15 13.97
N LEU A 112 -0.79 -0.95 13.79
CA LEU A 112 -0.45 -2.03 14.71
C LEU A 112 -0.07 -1.54 16.11
N ALA A 113 0.54 -0.37 16.23
CA ALA A 113 0.81 0.25 17.52
C ALA A 113 -0.49 0.66 18.21
N LEU A 114 -1.44 1.26 17.47
CA LEU A 114 -2.79 1.58 17.98
C LEU A 114 -3.53 0.33 18.44
N LEU A 115 -3.48 -0.76 17.66
CA LEU A 115 -4.08 -2.06 18.03
C LEU A 115 -3.48 -2.68 19.30
N GLY A 116 -2.25 -2.29 19.66
CA GLY A 116 -1.59 -2.73 20.88
C GLY A 116 -2.05 -2.01 22.14
N GLU A 117 -2.70 -0.85 22.01
CA GLU A 117 -3.20 -0.08 23.15
C GLU A 117 -4.39 -0.76 23.83
N ARG A 118 -4.55 -0.49 25.13
CA ARG A 118 -5.69 -0.97 25.93
C ARG A 118 -6.32 0.20 26.67
N GLY A 119 -7.64 0.18 26.83
CA GLY A 119 -8.37 1.18 27.59
C GLY A 119 -8.51 2.55 26.91
N THR A 120 -8.04 2.72 25.68
CA THR A 120 -8.19 3.95 24.90
C THR A 120 -9.52 3.99 24.13
N PRO A 121 -10.02 5.18 23.74
CA PRO A 121 -11.16 5.30 22.82
C PRO A 121 -10.98 4.48 21.54
N SER A 122 -9.79 4.58 20.93
CA SER A 122 -9.43 3.80 19.74
C SER A 122 -9.52 2.29 19.96
N ALA A 123 -8.98 1.79 21.09
CA ALA A 123 -9.03 0.36 21.41
C ALA A 123 -10.47 -0.14 21.61
N ARG A 124 -11.34 0.66 22.26
CA ARG A 124 -12.75 0.32 22.42
C ARG A 124 -13.50 0.31 21.10
N LEU A 125 -13.24 1.29 20.22
CA LEU A 125 -13.84 1.35 18.89
C LEU A 125 -13.44 0.13 18.06
N MET A 126 -12.15 -0.16 17.97
CA MET A 126 -11.63 -1.34 17.25
C MET A 126 -12.27 -2.63 17.75
N ALA A 127 -12.40 -2.81 19.07
CA ALA A 127 -13.06 -3.97 19.65
C ALA A 127 -14.54 -4.09 19.27
N ARG A 128 -15.30 -2.98 19.25
CA ARG A 128 -16.73 -2.97 18.84
C ARG A 128 -16.92 -3.39 17.39
N HIS A 129 -16.02 -2.98 16.51
CA HIS A 129 -16.04 -3.34 15.09
C HIS A 129 -15.33 -4.66 14.78
N GLY A 130 -14.90 -5.40 15.82
CA GLY A 130 -14.23 -6.68 15.64
C GLY A 130 -12.86 -6.58 14.97
N VAL A 131 -12.23 -5.40 14.98
CA VAL A 131 -10.86 -5.18 14.50
C VAL A 131 -9.90 -5.69 15.56
N THR A 132 -9.23 -6.79 15.25
CA THR A 132 -8.27 -7.46 16.15
C THR A 132 -6.89 -7.52 15.49
N ARG A 133 -5.84 -7.69 16.30
CA ARG A 133 -4.48 -7.84 15.77
C ARG A 133 -4.39 -9.02 14.81
N GLU A 134 -5.04 -10.12 15.12
CA GLU A 134 -5.05 -11.34 14.31
C GLU A 134 -5.70 -11.10 12.94
N LYS A 135 -6.91 -10.51 12.92
CA LYS A 135 -7.58 -10.17 11.66
C LYS A 135 -6.79 -9.14 10.85
N PHE A 136 -6.20 -8.15 11.51
CA PHE A 136 -5.40 -7.13 10.84
C PHE A 136 -4.17 -7.74 10.16
N LEU A 137 -3.43 -8.61 10.86
CA LEU A 137 -2.28 -9.30 10.28
C LEU A 137 -2.69 -10.24 9.13
N ALA A 138 -3.83 -10.92 9.25
CA ALA A 138 -4.37 -11.75 8.19
C ALA A 138 -4.72 -10.93 6.94
N ALA A 139 -5.44 -9.81 7.10
CA ALA A 139 -5.76 -8.89 6.00
C ALA A 139 -4.49 -8.27 5.40
N LEU A 140 -3.54 -7.85 6.25
CA LEU A 140 -2.27 -7.29 5.81
C LEU A 140 -1.49 -8.29 4.96
N SER A 141 -1.47 -9.58 5.34
CA SER A 141 -0.78 -10.61 4.57
C SER A 141 -1.35 -10.84 3.15
N GLN A 142 -2.65 -10.58 2.95
CA GLN A 142 -3.29 -10.68 1.64
C GLN A 142 -2.92 -9.51 0.71
N VAL A 143 -2.76 -8.31 1.27
CA VAL A 143 -2.39 -7.11 0.50
C VAL A 143 -0.88 -7.02 0.31
N ARG A 144 -0.11 -7.46 1.30
CA ARG A 144 1.35 -7.41 1.31
C ARG A 144 1.93 -8.59 0.53
N SER A 145 2.07 -8.40 -0.77
CA SER A 145 2.67 -9.39 -1.68
C SER A 145 4.18 -9.56 -1.45
N LYS A 146 4.61 -10.25 -0.37
CA LYS A 146 5.98 -10.70 -0.03
C LYS A 146 7.15 -9.69 -0.19
N GLN A 147 6.89 -8.44 -0.52
CA GLN A 147 7.89 -7.40 -0.69
C GLN A 147 8.10 -6.67 0.63
N ARG A 148 9.38 -6.48 0.98
CA ARG A 148 9.80 -5.70 2.15
C ARG A 148 9.73 -4.22 1.84
N VAL A 149 9.39 -3.38 2.82
CA VAL A 149 9.43 -1.93 2.70
C VAL A 149 10.88 -1.48 2.87
N THR A 150 11.61 -1.44 1.76
CA THR A 150 13.03 -1.03 1.69
C THR A 150 13.22 0.39 1.17
N SER A 151 12.13 1.13 0.93
CA SER A 151 12.15 2.54 0.51
C SER A 151 11.12 3.35 1.29
N GLN A 152 11.31 4.66 1.37
CA GLN A 152 10.33 5.56 2.01
C GLN A 152 9.03 5.68 1.19
N ASN A 153 9.08 5.37 -0.11
CA ASN A 153 7.96 5.49 -1.07
C ASN A 153 7.68 4.17 -1.80
N PRO A 154 7.20 3.12 -1.11
CA PRO A 154 6.88 1.83 -1.75
C PRO A 154 5.66 1.93 -2.69
N GLU A 155 4.70 2.81 -2.38
CA GLU A 155 3.43 2.92 -3.12
C GLU A 155 3.53 3.75 -4.41
N GLU A 156 4.40 4.76 -4.48
CA GLU A 156 4.63 5.54 -5.71
C GLU A 156 5.05 4.66 -6.88
N THR A 157 5.83 3.59 -6.63
CA THR A 157 6.25 2.67 -7.70
C THR A 157 5.06 1.92 -8.28
N TYR A 158 4.08 1.55 -7.45
CA TYR A 158 2.89 0.81 -7.88
C TYR A 158 1.85 1.73 -8.55
N GLU A 159 1.66 2.94 -8.01
CA GLU A 159 0.79 3.96 -8.62
C GLU A 159 1.37 4.52 -9.92
N ALA A 160 2.70 4.71 -10.04
CA ALA A 160 3.34 5.15 -11.28
C ALA A 160 3.17 4.13 -12.40
N LEU A 161 3.30 2.83 -12.12
CA LEU A 161 3.06 1.78 -13.11
C LEU A 161 1.59 1.71 -13.56
N LYS A 162 0.63 2.00 -12.67
CA LYS A 162 -0.79 2.10 -13.06
C LYS A 162 -1.10 3.39 -13.82
N ARG A 163 -0.40 4.48 -13.50
CA ARG A 163 -0.65 5.81 -14.08
C ARG A 163 0.01 5.99 -15.45
N PHE A 164 1.20 5.43 -15.63
CA PHE A 164 2.02 5.57 -16.85
C PHE A 164 2.25 4.23 -17.57
N GLY A 165 1.61 3.17 -17.08
CA GLY A 165 1.75 1.84 -17.65
C GLY A 165 0.43 1.13 -17.83
N THR A 166 0.40 0.26 -18.83
CA THR A 166 -0.72 -0.61 -19.15
C THR A 166 -0.35 -2.05 -18.86
N ASP A 167 -1.13 -2.72 -18.00
CA ASP A 167 -0.93 -4.14 -17.68
C ASP A 167 -1.41 -5.03 -18.84
N LEU A 168 -0.46 -5.62 -19.56
CA LEU A 168 -0.74 -6.48 -20.71
C LEU A 168 -1.28 -7.86 -20.29
N VAL A 169 -0.92 -8.36 -19.10
CA VAL A 169 -1.44 -9.66 -18.62
C VAL A 169 -2.90 -9.53 -18.22
N GLU A 170 -3.28 -8.39 -17.64
CA GLU A 170 -4.67 -8.10 -17.32
C GLU A 170 -5.51 -7.80 -18.58
N GLN A 171 -4.92 -7.14 -19.59
CA GLN A 171 -5.57 -7.03 -20.90
C GLN A 171 -5.77 -8.39 -21.59
N ALA A 172 -4.80 -9.31 -21.47
CA ALA A 172 -4.92 -10.67 -21.96
C ALA A 172 -6.06 -11.41 -21.24
N ARG A 173 -6.15 -11.25 -19.90
CA ARG A 173 -7.19 -11.87 -19.06
C ARG A 173 -8.58 -11.37 -19.41
N SER A 174 -8.72 -10.09 -19.71
CA SER A 174 -9.99 -9.47 -20.12
C SER A 174 -10.33 -9.69 -21.61
N GLY A 175 -9.53 -10.45 -22.35
CA GLY A 175 -9.77 -10.78 -23.75
C GLY A 175 -9.64 -9.59 -24.71
N LYS A 176 -8.96 -8.52 -24.28
CA LYS A 176 -8.77 -7.30 -25.07
C LYS A 176 -7.58 -7.37 -26.03
N LEU A 177 -6.70 -8.36 -25.88
CA LEU A 177 -5.58 -8.58 -26.79
C LEU A 177 -6.00 -9.46 -27.97
N ASP A 178 -5.64 -9.04 -29.17
CA ASP A 178 -5.86 -9.82 -30.38
C ASP A 178 -5.06 -11.15 -30.37
N PRO A 179 -5.57 -12.20 -31.02
CA PRO A 179 -4.83 -13.44 -31.16
C PRO A 179 -3.59 -13.22 -32.04
N ILE A 180 -2.43 -13.64 -31.55
CA ILE A 180 -1.17 -13.42 -32.24
C ILE A 180 -0.84 -14.61 -33.13
N ILE A 181 -0.60 -14.32 -34.40
CA ILE A 181 -0.36 -15.34 -35.44
C ILE A 181 1.11 -15.27 -35.86
N GLY A 182 1.79 -16.42 -35.87
CA GLY A 182 3.10 -16.57 -36.51
C GLY A 182 4.31 -15.93 -35.79
N ARG A 183 4.20 -15.62 -34.49
CA ARG A 183 5.28 -15.02 -33.68
C ARG A 183 5.88 -15.94 -32.61
N ASP A 184 5.64 -17.25 -32.72
CA ASP A 184 6.04 -18.22 -31.69
C ASP A 184 7.55 -18.31 -31.47
N ALA A 185 8.34 -18.15 -32.55
CA ALA A 185 9.79 -18.23 -32.45
C ALA A 185 10.38 -17.03 -31.70
N GLU A 186 9.88 -15.84 -31.97
CA GLU A 186 10.26 -14.60 -31.33
C GLU A 186 9.86 -14.60 -29.85
N ILE A 187 8.61 -14.98 -29.54
CA ILE A 187 8.12 -15.06 -28.14
C ILE A 187 8.96 -16.06 -27.32
N ARG A 188 9.22 -17.26 -27.86
CA ARG A 188 10.10 -18.24 -27.19
C ARG A 188 11.51 -17.69 -26.96
N ARG A 189 12.06 -16.93 -27.91
CA ARG A 189 13.39 -16.32 -27.76
C ARG A 189 13.39 -15.26 -26.64
N VAL A 190 12.34 -14.46 -26.53
CA VAL A 190 12.15 -13.49 -25.43
C VAL A 190 12.09 -14.20 -24.08
N ILE A 191 11.28 -15.25 -23.95
CA ILE A 191 11.18 -16.08 -22.74
C ILE A 191 12.56 -16.59 -22.33
N ASN A 192 13.30 -17.18 -23.29
CA ASN A 192 14.63 -17.73 -23.04
C ASN A 192 15.64 -16.67 -22.58
N ILE A 193 15.54 -15.43 -23.05
CA ILE A 193 16.41 -14.33 -22.61
C ILE A 193 16.03 -13.90 -21.20
N LEU A 194 14.75 -13.70 -20.91
CA LEU A 194 14.25 -13.30 -19.59
C LEU A 194 14.62 -14.32 -18.49
N CYS A 195 14.75 -15.60 -18.84
CA CYS A 195 15.12 -16.66 -17.90
C CYS A 195 16.62 -16.72 -17.56
N ARG A 196 17.48 -15.92 -18.20
CA ARG A 196 18.93 -15.94 -17.94
C ARG A 196 19.25 -15.29 -16.60
N LYS A 197 20.35 -15.74 -15.96
CA LYS A 197 20.87 -15.10 -14.74
C LYS A 197 21.49 -13.72 -15.00
N THR A 198 22.10 -13.53 -16.17
CA THR A 198 22.72 -12.28 -16.61
C THR A 198 22.31 -11.97 -18.04
N LYS A 199 22.30 -10.68 -18.41
CA LYS A 199 21.86 -10.20 -19.74
C LYS A 199 20.45 -10.70 -20.07
N ASN A 200 19.54 -10.54 -19.12
CA ASN A 200 18.15 -10.99 -19.18
C ASN A 200 17.19 -9.94 -19.74
N ASN A 201 17.69 -8.85 -20.31
CA ASN A 201 16.90 -7.78 -20.90
C ASN A 201 16.83 -7.97 -22.42
N PRO A 202 15.71 -8.48 -22.97
CA PRO A 202 15.54 -8.64 -24.42
C PRO A 202 15.34 -7.30 -25.10
N VAL A 203 15.90 -7.14 -26.31
CA VAL A 203 15.71 -5.97 -27.18
C VAL A 203 15.19 -6.43 -28.53
N LEU A 204 14.02 -5.95 -28.95
CA LEU A 204 13.39 -6.29 -30.22
C LEU A 204 13.79 -5.29 -31.32
N ILE A 205 14.60 -5.76 -32.27
CA ILE A 205 15.12 -4.95 -33.37
C ILE A 205 14.31 -5.26 -34.65
N GLY A 206 14.08 -4.25 -35.48
CA GLY A 206 13.26 -4.34 -36.69
C GLY A 206 12.69 -2.99 -37.11
N GLU A 207 12.11 -2.91 -38.31
CA GLU A 207 11.46 -1.71 -38.82
C GLU A 207 10.20 -1.34 -38.01
N PRO A 208 9.75 -0.07 -38.04
CA PRO A 208 8.45 0.30 -37.47
C PRO A 208 7.29 -0.47 -38.12
N GLY A 209 6.28 -0.82 -37.34
CA GLY A 209 5.07 -1.49 -37.86
C GLY A 209 5.17 -3.00 -38.09
N VAL A 210 6.33 -3.64 -37.89
CA VAL A 210 6.50 -5.11 -38.06
C VAL A 210 5.82 -5.95 -36.97
N GLY A 211 5.11 -5.33 -36.03
CA GLY A 211 4.42 -6.03 -34.93
C GLY A 211 5.32 -6.39 -33.76
N LYS A 212 6.27 -5.51 -33.38
CA LYS A 212 7.09 -5.71 -32.17
C LYS A 212 6.24 -5.77 -30.90
N THR A 213 5.21 -4.93 -30.84
CA THR A 213 4.24 -4.90 -29.73
C THR A 213 3.53 -6.25 -29.58
N ALA A 214 3.17 -6.89 -30.70
CA ALA A 214 2.52 -8.20 -30.70
C ALA A 214 3.39 -9.31 -30.05
N VAL A 215 4.71 -9.18 -30.05
CA VAL A 215 5.60 -10.11 -29.34
C VAL A 215 5.47 -9.94 -27.81
N ALA A 216 5.33 -8.71 -27.32
CA ALA A 216 5.13 -8.43 -25.90
C ALA A 216 3.73 -8.87 -25.42
N GLU A 217 2.70 -8.59 -26.21
CA GLU A 217 1.33 -9.08 -25.97
C GLU A 217 1.26 -10.61 -25.99
N GLY A 218 2.00 -11.26 -26.88
CA GLY A 218 2.05 -12.73 -26.98
C GLY A 218 2.75 -13.37 -25.80
N LEU A 219 3.78 -12.71 -25.27
CA LEU A 219 4.37 -13.10 -24.01
C LEU A 219 3.34 -13.02 -22.87
N ALA A 220 2.55 -11.94 -22.79
CA ALA A 220 1.51 -11.78 -21.76
C ALA A 220 0.44 -12.89 -21.85
N GLN A 221 0.02 -13.24 -23.07
CA GLN A 221 -0.90 -14.37 -23.30
C GLN A 221 -0.31 -15.71 -22.85
N ARG A 222 0.99 -15.95 -23.06
CA ARG A 222 1.64 -17.19 -22.63
C ARG A 222 1.81 -17.29 -21.12
N ILE A 223 2.13 -16.18 -20.45
CA ILE A 223 2.15 -16.11 -19.00
C ILE A 223 0.77 -16.45 -18.45
N LEU A 224 -0.30 -15.83 -18.98
CA LEU A 224 -1.67 -16.11 -18.57
C LEU A 224 -2.06 -17.59 -18.72
N LYS A 225 -1.63 -18.23 -19.82
CA LYS A 225 -1.86 -19.65 -20.09
C LYS A 225 -0.96 -20.60 -19.29
N GLY A 226 0.04 -20.07 -18.57
CA GLY A 226 1.05 -20.87 -17.89
C GLY A 226 2.02 -21.58 -18.84
N ASP A 227 2.11 -21.18 -20.10
CA ASP A 227 3.05 -21.67 -21.12
C ASP A 227 4.40 -20.92 -21.04
N VAL A 228 4.95 -20.84 -19.83
CA VAL A 228 6.23 -20.21 -19.52
C VAL A 228 6.92 -20.99 -18.39
N PRO A 229 8.25 -20.91 -18.25
CA PRO A 229 8.95 -21.52 -17.10
C PRO A 229 8.51 -20.87 -15.77
N ASP A 230 8.71 -21.59 -14.66
CA ASP A 230 8.15 -21.21 -13.35
C ASP A 230 8.62 -19.85 -12.83
N ASN A 231 9.79 -19.37 -13.28
CA ASN A 231 10.27 -18.03 -12.96
C ASN A 231 9.41 -16.89 -13.53
N LEU A 232 8.61 -17.17 -14.57
CA LEU A 232 7.76 -16.21 -15.28
C LEU A 232 6.25 -16.44 -15.07
N ARG A 233 5.85 -17.57 -14.48
CA ARG A 233 4.44 -18.00 -14.35
C ARG A 233 3.55 -16.99 -13.61
N ASP A 234 4.09 -16.32 -12.60
CA ASP A 234 3.36 -15.34 -11.76
C ASP A 234 3.88 -13.91 -11.95
N LYS A 235 4.43 -13.59 -13.13
CA LYS A 235 4.96 -12.25 -13.43
C LYS A 235 3.98 -11.44 -14.25
N THR A 236 3.88 -10.15 -13.95
CA THR A 236 3.06 -9.19 -14.71
C THR A 236 3.92 -8.47 -15.74
N ILE A 237 3.34 -8.12 -16.89
CA ILE A 237 3.98 -7.31 -17.93
C ILE A 237 3.29 -5.97 -18.03
N PHE A 238 4.06 -4.90 -17.86
CA PHE A 238 3.59 -3.54 -18.09
C PHE A 238 4.20 -2.99 -19.38
N SER A 239 3.35 -2.42 -20.23
CA SER A 239 3.77 -1.53 -21.30
C SER A 239 3.83 -0.11 -20.73
N LEU A 240 4.97 0.56 -20.84
CA LEU A 240 5.11 1.95 -20.40
C LEU A 240 4.78 2.88 -21.56
N ASP A 241 3.82 3.76 -21.35
CA ASP A 241 3.51 4.85 -22.27
C ASP A 241 4.20 6.11 -21.76
N MET A 242 5.41 6.34 -22.26
CA MET A 242 6.13 7.58 -22.05
C MET A 242 5.78 8.48 -23.24
N GLY A 243 4.64 9.15 -23.15
CA GLY A 243 4.05 9.94 -24.23
C GLY A 243 5.01 10.83 -25.01
#